data_AF-A0A0C1E298-F1
#
_entry.id   AF-A0A0C1E298-F1
#
_cell.length_a   1.000
_cell.length_b   1.000
_cell.length_c   1.000
_cell.angle_alpha   90.00
_cell.angle_beta   90.00
_cell.angle_gamma   90.00
#
_symmetry.space_group_name_H-M   'P 1'
#
loop_
_entity.id
_entity.type
_entity.pdbx_description
1 polymer ?
#
loop_
_entity_poly.entity_id
_entity_poly.type
_entity_poly.pdbx_seq_one_letter_code
_entity_poly.pdbx_strand_id
1 'polypeptide(L)'
;MNTLTKFGLALFTATALAACGDSGKSADSKPTTVQTAEGEVTLSGKYAEIINKFPVPDPKLAEPITISDKKSPTGLEDLKKFMEYISGAEAQKIAQMASKLQQTALKGDEAAALAAVKELTPALDKYLQDAEKLNIQDAEVKAVLDRMLQTSKTANEMIILSSENASALKIDMKDKEAVQFMKAYQDKTHNMETVLRQANQEVQKAAEALGKKYAQ
;
A
#
# COMPACT_ATOMS: atom_id res chain seq x y z
N MET A 1 -19.93 -0.74 -22.12
CA MET A 1 -18.63 -0.36 -21.52
C MET A 1 -17.75 -1.60 -21.51
N ASN A 2 -16.59 -1.56 -22.18
CA ASN A 2 -15.70 -2.72 -22.30
C ASN A 2 -15.05 -3.06 -20.95
N THR A 3 -14.80 -4.34 -20.71
CA THR A 3 -14.12 -4.91 -19.54
C THR A 3 -12.79 -4.22 -19.20
N LEU A 4 -12.09 -3.66 -20.19
CA LEU A 4 -10.86 -2.88 -20.03
C LEU A 4 -11.04 -1.54 -19.29
N THR A 5 -12.20 -0.89 -19.39
CA THR A 5 -12.49 0.36 -18.63
C THR A 5 -12.73 0.09 -17.14
N LYS A 6 -12.98 -1.17 -16.76
CA LYS A 6 -13.11 -1.58 -15.36
C LYS A 6 -11.75 -1.77 -14.66
N PHE A 7 -10.65 -1.90 -15.42
CA PHE A 7 -9.29 -2.06 -14.88
C PHE A 7 -8.81 -0.86 -14.07
N GLY A 8 -9.20 0.35 -14.47
CA GLY A 8 -8.78 1.58 -13.79
C GLY A 8 -9.36 1.77 -12.40
N LEU A 9 -10.45 1.09 -12.03
CA LEU A 9 -11.16 1.35 -10.76
C LEU A 9 -10.72 0.46 -9.59
N ALA A 10 -9.97 -0.63 -9.83
CA ALA A 10 -9.74 -1.66 -8.82
C ALA A 10 -8.50 -1.45 -7.92
N LEU A 11 -7.71 -0.39 -8.14
CA LEU A 11 -6.47 -0.15 -7.39
C LEU A 11 -6.75 0.60 -6.07
N PHE A 12 -7.01 -0.19 -5.03
CA PHE A 12 -6.87 0.08 -3.59
C PHE A 12 -6.83 1.56 -3.18
N THR A 13 -7.99 2.13 -2.87
CA THR A 13 -8.12 3.36 -2.08
C THR A 13 -7.81 3.07 -0.61
N ALA A 14 -6.53 2.91 -0.27
CA ALA A 14 -6.06 2.86 1.12
C ALA A 14 -5.90 4.30 1.64
N THR A 15 -6.97 4.89 2.17
CA THR A 15 -6.88 6.08 3.01
C THR A 15 -7.76 5.90 4.24
N ALA A 16 -7.19 6.28 5.39
CA ALA A 16 -7.74 6.34 6.75
C ALA A 16 -7.62 5.06 7.61
N LEU A 17 -6.50 4.95 8.33
CA LEU A 17 -6.42 4.29 9.63
C LEU A 17 -5.79 5.25 10.64
N ALA A 18 -6.63 6.09 11.26
CA ALA A 18 -6.28 6.73 12.53
C ALA A 18 -6.44 5.67 13.61
N ALA A 19 -5.31 5.08 14.02
CA ALA A 19 -5.31 3.98 14.97
C ALA A 19 -5.40 4.49 16.41
N CYS A 20 -6.13 3.73 17.21
CA CYS A 20 -6.34 3.90 18.62
C CYS A 20 -6.02 2.53 19.30
N GLY A 21 -5.36 2.53 20.49
CA GLY A 21 -5.36 1.58 21.68
C GLY A 21 -4.94 0.11 21.51
N ASP A 22 -4.29 -0.62 22.42
CA ASP A 22 -3.93 -0.60 23.86
C ASP A 22 -2.50 -1.18 24.04
N SER A 23 -1.97 -1.10 25.26
CA SER A 23 -0.58 -0.98 25.72
C SER A 23 0.32 -2.22 25.70
N GLY A 24 1.57 -1.99 25.28
CA GLY A 24 2.74 -2.86 25.51
C GLY A 24 4.02 -2.01 25.60
N LYS A 25 4.87 -2.32 26.58
CA LYS A 25 6.08 -1.54 26.92
C LYS A 25 7.25 -1.95 26.01
N SER A 26 7.92 -1.01 25.36
CA SER A 26 9.08 -1.27 24.47
C SER A 26 10.38 -0.67 25.00
N ALA A 27 11.49 -1.36 24.73
CA ALA A 27 12.85 -1.14 25.22
C ALA A 27 13.64 -0.04 24.48
N ASP A 28 14.79 0.33 25.05
CA ASP A 28 15.69 1.39 24.58
C ASP A 28 16.13 1.24 23.11
N SER A 29 15.81 2.26 22.32
CA SER A 29 16.12 2.39 20.89
C SER A 29 17.01 3.61 20.66
N LYS A 30 17.94 3.53 19.68
CA LYS A 30 18.79 4.67 19.32
C LYS A 30 17.94 5.85 18.85
N PRO A 31 18.29 7.10 19.24
CA PRO A 31 17.59 8.28 18.74
C PRO A 31 17.64 8.38 17.22
N THR A 32 16.56 8.88 16.62
CA THR A 32 16.44 9.13 15.18
C THR A 32 16.09 10.58 14.95
N THR A 33 16.87 11.26 14.11
CA THR A 33 16.53 12.59 13.61
C THR A 33 15.73 12.46 12.32
N VAL A 34 14.59 13.14 12.27
CA VAL A 34 13.73 13.20 11.09
C VAL A 34 13.45 14.63 10.69
N GLN A 35 13.41 14.85 9.38
CA GLN A 35 12.93 16.10 8.79
C GLN A 35 11.40 16.09 8.81
N THR A 36 10.81 17.13 9.41
CA THR A 36 9.37 17.43 9.33
C THR A 36 9.15 18.73 8.56
N ALA A 37 7.89 19.03 8.26
CA ALA A 37 7.51 20.32 7.67
C ALA A 37 7.95 21.55 8.51
N GLU A 38 8.16 21.37 9.82
CA GLU A 38 8.52 22.45 10.76
C GLU A 38 10.02 22.47 11.13
N GLY A 39 10.82 21.51 10.63
CA GLY A 39 12.25 21.41 10.90
C GLY A 39 12.70 20.00 11.32
N GLU A 40 13.97 19.88 11.70
CA GLU A 40 14.53 18.63 12.23
C GLU A 40 14.06 18.38 13.66
N VAL A 41 13.57 17.17 13.93
CA VAL A 41 13.22 16.70 15.28
C VAL A 41 13.95 15.39 15.57
N THR A 42 14.49 15.29 16.77
CA THR A 42 15.12 14.07 17.26
C THR A 42 14.15 13.34 18.16
N LEU A 43 13.78 12.13 17.75
CA LEU A 43 12.90 11.23 18.47
C LEU A 43 13.74 10.16 19.17
N SER A 44 13.26 9.65 20.30
CA SER A 44 13.91 8.65 21.12
C SER A 44 12.97 7.49 21.48
N GLY A 45 13.56 6.39 21.96
CA GLY A 45 12.83 5.21 22.40
C GLY A 45 11.80 4.72 21.38
N LYS A 46 10.61 4.36 21.87
CA LYS A 46 9.52 3.80 21.06
C LYS A 46 9.17 4.65 19.82
N TYR A 47 9.28 5.97 19.89
CA TYR A 47 8.96 6.86 18.76
C TYR A 47 10.01 6.74 17.66
N ALA A 48 11.29 6.67 18.02
CA ALA A 48 12.38 6.41 17.07
C ALA A 48 12.23 5.03 16.42
N GLU A 49 11.86 4.00 17.19
CA GLU A 49 11.66 2.64 16.68
C GLU A 49 10.57 2.58 15.60
N ILE A 50 9.41 3.20 15.86
CA ILE A 50 8.28 3.22 14.92
C ILE A 50 8.66 3.95 13.63
N ILE A 51 9.32 5.09 13.76
CA ILE A 51 9.72 5.93 12.63
C ILE A 51 10.78 5.25 11.77
N ASN A 52 11.71 4.50 12.37
CA ASN A 52 12.71 3.71 11.64
C ASN A 52 12.10 2.51 10.91
N LYS A 53 10.99 1.96 11.41
CA LYS A 53 10.24 0.88 10.76
C LYS A 53 9.29 1.40 9.67
N PHE A 54 9.15 2.71 9.50
CA PHE A 54 8.29 3.28 8.48
C PHE A 54 8.77 2.84 7.09
N PRO A 55 7.90 2.27 6.23
CA PRO A 55 8.32 1.79 4.92
C PRO A 55 8.92 2.93 4.09
N VAL A 56 10.05 2.67 3.44
CA VAL A 56 10.68 3.61 2.52
C VAL A 56 10.14 3.31 1.12
N PRO A 57 9.56 4.30 0.41
CA PRO A 57 9.03 4.06 -0.92
C PRO A 57 10.18 3.66 -1.84
N ASP A 58 10.02 2.56 -2.59
CA ASP A 58 10.96 2.24 -3.67
C ASP A 58 10.88 3.37 -4.71
N PRO A 59 12.01 4.01 -5.07
CA PRO A 59 12.05 5.04 -6.10
C PRO A 59 11.37 4.62 -7.40
N LYS A 60 11.40 3.32 -7.74
CA LYS A 60 10.72 2.76 -8.91
C LYS A 60 9.23 3.01 -8.89
N LEU A 61 8.56 3.13 -7.74
CA LEU A 61 7.12 3.37 -7.66
C LEU A 61 6.68 4.62 -8.43
N ALA A 62 7.54 5.64 -8.49
CA ALA A 62 7.27 6.91 -9.17
C ALA A 62 7.72 6.91 -10.65
N GLU A 63 8.43 5.87 -11.13
CA GLU A 63 8.91 5.82 -12.50
C GLU A 63 7.77 5.50 -13.49
N PRO A 64 7.68 6.19 -14.64
CA PRO A 64 6.70 5.86 -15.67
C PRO A 64 6.86 4.42 -16.19
N ILE A 65 5.75 3.73 -16.42
CA ILE A 65 5.78 2.43 -17.11
C ILE A 65 5.58 2.68 -18.60
N THR A 66 6.63 2.44 -19.38
CA THR A 66 6.60 2.67 -20.84
C THR A 66 6.02 1.44 -21.55
N ILE A 67 4.97 1.64 -22.35
CA ILE A 67 4.36 0.62 -23.21
C ILE A 67 4.71 0.95 -24.66
N SER A 68 5.36 0.02 -25.36
CA SER A 68 5.72 0.18 -26.77
C SER A 68 4.57 -0.22 -27.69
N ASP A 69 4.61 0.22 -28.95
CA ASP A 69 3.63 -0.17 -29.97
C ASP A 69 3.80 -1.63 -30.47
N LYS A 70 4.91 -2.29 -30.12
CA LYS A 70 5.25 -3.62 -30.67
C LYS A 70 4.65 -4.74 -29.85
N LYS A 71 3.69 -5.49 -30.42
CA LYS A 71 3.14 -6.69 -29.79
C LYS A 71 4.22 -7.77 -29.64
N SER A 72 4.34 -8.33 -28.44
CA SER A 72 5.09 -9.55 -28.21
C SER A 72 4.26 -10.80 -28.54
N PRO A 73 4.90 -11.96 -28.79
CA PRO A 73 4.20 -13.23 -28.99
C PRO A 73 3.36 -13.69 -27.79
N THR A 74 3.79 -13.35 -26.57
CA THR A 74 3.15 -13.83 -25.32
C THR A 74 2.19 -12.81 -24.70
N GLY A 75 2.28 -11.53 -25.08
CA GLY A 75 1.64 -10.46 -24.32
C GLY A 75 0.12 -10.47 -24.32
N LEU A 76 -0.55 -11.01 -25.34
CA LEU A 76 -2.02 -11.16 -25.29
C LEU A 76 -2.43 -12.24 -24.28
N GLU A 77 -1.73 -13.36 -24.23
CA GLU A 77 -2.02 -14.44 -23.29
C GLU A 77 -1.71 -14.00 -21.85
N ASP A 78 -0.55 -13.37 -21.66
CA ASP A 78 -0.12 -12.87 -20.36
C ASP A 78 -1.02 -11.73 -19.87
N LEU A 79 -1.47 -10.84 -20.75
CA LEU A 79 -2.47 -9.84 -20.41
C LEU A 79 -3.76 -10.51 -19.91
N LYS A 80 -4.24 -11.58 -20.54
CA LYS A 80 -5.42 -12.32 -20.05
C LYS A 80 -5.20 -12.92 -18.66
N LYS A 81 -4.04 -13.55 -18.40
CA LYS A 81 -3.70 -14.07 -17.06
C LYS A 81 -3.70 -12.96 -16.02
N PHE A 82 -3.08 -11.83 -16.33
CA PHE A 82 -3.10 -10.65 -15.46
C PHE A 82 -4.53 -10.16 -15.20
N MET A 83 -5.35 -10.07 -16.26
CA MET A 83 -6.75 -9.66 -16.15
C MET A 83 -7.58 -10.57 -15.27
N GLU A 84 -7.46 -11.88 -15.44
CA GLU A 84 -8.14 -12.89 -14.63
C GLU A 84 -7.70 -12.83 -13.16
N TYR A 85 -6.40 -12.63 -12.91
CA TYR A 85 -5.85 -12.52 -11.56
C TYR A 85 -6.40 -11.32 -10.79
N ILE A 86 -6.50 -10.15 -11.41
CA ILE A 86 -6.96 -8.93 -10.72
C ILE A 86 -8.48 -8.77 -10.65
N SER A 87 -9.23 -9.51 -11.48
CA SER A 87 -10.70 -9.48 -11.49
C SER A 87 -11.35 -10.72 -10.89
N GLY A 88 -10.54 -11.74 -10.56
CA GLY A 88 -10.97 -13.02 -10.02
C GLY A 88 -11.58 -12.93 -8.62
N ALA A 89 -12.15 -14.06 -8.17
CA ALA A 89 -12.86 -14.14 -6.89
C ALA A 89 -11.98 -13.78 -5.69
N GLU A 90 -10.70 -14.17 -5.69
CA GLU A 90 -9.79 -13.83 -4.60
C GLU A 90 -9.54 -12.32 -4.54
N ALA A 91 -9.30 -11.66 -5.68
CA ALA A 91 -9.13 -10.21 -5.73
C ALA A 91 -10.38 -9.47 -5.21
N GLN A 92 -11.58 -9.93 -5.57
CA GLN A 92 -12.83 -9.38 -5.07
C GLN A 92 -12.98 -9.57 -3.55
N LYS A 93 -12.58 -10.73 -3.03
CA LYS A 93 -12.60 -11.01 -1.59
C LYS A 93 -11.62 -10.11 -0.82
N ILE A 94 -10.41 -9.92 -1.34
CA ILE A 94 -9.43 -8.98 -0.76
C ILE A 94 -10.01 -7.56 -0.74
N ALA A 95 -10.63 -7.10 -1.84
CA ALA A 95 -11.25 -5.78 -1.90
C ALA A 95 -12.38 -5.61 -0.87
N GLN A 96 -13.20 -6.65 -0.64
CA GLN A 96 -14.23 -6.64 0.40
C GLN A 96 -13.63 -6.55 1.81
N MET A 97 -12.56 -7.30 2.10
CA MET A 97 -11.87 -7.24 3.39
C MET A 97 -11.23 -5.86 3.62
N ALA A 98 -10.60 -5.28 2.60
CA ALA A 98 -10.07 -3.91 2.66
C ALA A 98 -11.18 -2.87 2.89
N SER A 99 -12.32 -3.00 2.22
CA SER A 99 -13.47 -2.13 2.46
C SER A 99 -14.04 -2.26 3.87
N LYS A 100 -14.09 -3.48 4.43
CA LYS A 100 -14.52 -3.72 5.81
C LYS A 100 -13.58 -3.02 6.79
N LEU A 101 -12.27 -3.15 6.60
CA LEU A 101 -11.25 -2.46 7.39
C LEU A 101 -11.41 -0.94 7.34
N GLN A 102 -11.60 -0.37 6.14
CA GLN A 102 -11.81 1.08 6.01
C GLN A 102 -13.07 1.53 6.75
N GLN A 103 -14.17 0.78 6.64
CA GLN A 103 -15.41 1.11 7.32
C GLN A 103 -15.30 1.02 8.85
N THR A 104 -14.60 0.01 9.39
CA THR A 104 -14.40 -0.11 10.84
C THR A 104 -13.46 0.98 11.37
N ALA A 105 -12.41 1.31 10.62
CA ALA A 105 -11.51 2.42 10.93
C ALA A 105 -12.23 3.77 10.96
N LEU A 106 -13.09 4.06 9.97
CA LEU A 106 -13.90 5.29 9.94
C LEU A 106 -14.90 5.40 11.10
N LYS A 107 -15.37 4.27 11.63
CA LYS A 107 -16.24 4.22 12.82
C LYS A 107 -15.47 4.37 14.14
N GLY A 108 -14.14 4.35 14.10
CA GLY A 108 -13.30 4.35 15.30
C GLY A 108 -13.40 3.05 16.12
N ASP A 109 -13.90 1.96 15.53
CA ASP A 109 -13.96 0.66 16.20
C ASP A 109 -12.60 -0.05 16.08
N GLU A 110 -11.73 0.27 17.04
CA GLU A 110 -10.35 -0.22 17.14
C GLU A 110 -10.25 -1.74 17.11
N ALA A 111 -11.08 -2.42 17.89
CA ALA A 111 -11.05 -3.86 18.02
C ALA A 111 -11.48 -4.54 16.71
N ALA A 112 -12.54 -4.01 16.06
CA ALA A 112 -12.97 -4.50 14.76
C ALA A 112 -11.98 -4.16 13.64
N ALA A 113 -11.33 -3.00 13.67
CA ALA A 113 -10.28 -2.63 12.74
C ALA A 113 -9.07 -3.57 12.87
N LEU A 114 -8.59 -3.83 14.09
CA LEU A 114 -7.47 -4.75 14.33
C LEU A 114 -7.81 -6.19 13.91
N ALA A 115 -9.04 -6.65 14.18
CA ALA A 115 -9.51 -7.95 13.70
C ALA A 115 -9.52 -8.02 12.16
N ALA A 116 -9.99 -6.96 11.50
CA ALA A 116 -9.99 -6.87 10.04
C ALA A 116 -8.57 -6.84 9.45
N VAL A 117 -7.60 -6.19 10.09
CA VAL A 117 -6.17 -6.26 9.68
C VAL A 117 -5.66 -7.69 9.78
N LYS A 118 -5.91 -8.39 10.90
CA LYS A 118 -5.48 -9.79 11.10
C LYS A 118 -6.07 -10.75 10.07
N GLU A 119 -7.26 -10.46 9.54
CA GLU A 119 -7.86 -11.22 8.43
C GLU A 119 -7.25 -10.83 7.07
N LEU A 120 -7.10 -9.53 6.82
CA LEU A 120 -6.68 -8.98 5.52
C LEU A 120 -5.21 -9.28 5.22
N THR A 121 -4.30 -9.03 6.15
CA THR A 121 -2.85 -9.14 5.93
C THR A 121 -2.42 -10.51 5.38
N PRO A 122 -2.74 -11.65 6.03
CA PRO A 122 -2.32 -12.96 5.51
C PRO A 122 -3.01 -13.32 4.18
N ALA A 123 -4.24 -12.85 3.96
CA ALA A 123 -4.93 -13.06 2.70
C ALA A 123 -4.27 -12.27 1.56
N LEU A 124 -3.89 -11.01 1.83
CA LEU A 124 -3.19 -10.15 0.88
C LEU A 124 -1.79 -10.68 0.59
N ASP A 125 -1.03 -11.09 1.61
CA ASP A 125 0.30 -11.67 1.42
C ASP A 125 0.24 -12.92 0.53
N LYS A 126 -0.71 -13.81 0.79
CA LYS A 126 -0.94 -14.99 -0.05
C LYS A 126 -1.33 -14.59 -1.47
N TYR A 127 -2.25 -13.64 -1.63
CA TYR A 127 -2.66 -13.15 -2.94
C TYR A 127 -1.46 -12.62 -3.73
N LEU A 128 -0.61 -11.79 -3.11
CA LEU A 128 0.60 -11.24 -3.73
C LEU A 128 1.62 -12.34 -4.11
N GLN A 129 1.80 -13.36 -3.26
CA GLN A 129 2.65 -14.51 -3.57
C GLN A 129 2.12 -15.34 -4.75
N ASP A 130 0.79 -15.49 -4.85
CA ASP A 130 0.16 -16.24 -5.93
C ASP A 130 0.36 -15.58 -7.30
N ALA A 131 0.71 -14.29 -7.36
CA ALA A 131 1.02 -13.61 -8.62
C ALA A 131 2.23 -14.21 -9.35
N GLU A 132 3.20 -14.77 -8.62
CA GLU A 132 4.36 -15.44 -9.23
C GLU A 132 3.95 -16.65 -10.07
N LYS A 133 2.84 -17.31 -9.70
CA LYS A 133 2.31 -18.49 -10.40
C LYS A 133 1.73 -18.16 -11.77
N LEU A 134 1.48 -16.88 -12.06
CA LEU A 134 1.01 -16.44 -13.38
C LEU A 134 2.07 -16.64 -14.45
N ASN A 135 3.36 -16.71 -14.06
CA ASN A 135 4.49 -16.93 -14.96
C ASN A 135 4.45 -16.01 -16.21
N ILE A 136 4.23 -14.72 -15.96
CA ILE A 136 4.14 -13.68 -17.00
C ILE A 136 5.50 -13.55 -17.70
N GLN A 137 5.53 -13.75 -19.02
CA GLN A 137 6.73 -13.69 -19.85
C GLN A 137 6.88 -12.34 -20.56
N ASP A 138 5.76 -11.72 -20.93
CA ASP A 138 5.77 -10.39 -21.53
C ASP A 138 6.28 -9.35 -20.54
N ALA A 139 7.36 -8.65 -20.92
CA ALA A 139 8.05 -7.72 -20.04
C ALA A 139 7.18 -6.50 -19.66
N GLU A 140 6.29 -6.05 -20.54
CA GLU A 140 5.45 -4.88 -20.29
C GLU A 140 4.27 -5.25 -19.37
N VAL A 141 3.62 -6.39 -19.60
CA VAL A 141 2.60 -6.95 -18.69
C VAL A 141 3.22 -7.24 -17.33
N LYS A 142 4.44 -7.81 -17.31
CA LYS A 142 5.17 -8.08 -16.06
C LYS A 142 5.49 -6.79 -15.32
N ALA A 143 5.93 -5.74 -15.99
CA ALA A 143 6.23 -4.46 -15.35
C ALA A 143 4.98 -3.85 -14.67
N VAL A 144 3.81 -3.95 -15.32
CA VAL A 144 2.53 -3.49 -14.74
C VAL A 144 2.14 -4.34 -13.53
N LEU A 145 2.24 -5.67 -13.64
CA LEU A 145 1.97 -6.58 -12.52
C LEU A 145 2.90 -6.31 -11.35
N ASP A 146 4.22 -6.27 -11.58
CA ASP A 146 5.23 -6.06 -10.55
C ASP A 146 5.01 -4.72 -9.82
N ARG A 147 4.68 -3.64 -10.56
CA ARG A 147 4.38 -2.34 -9.94
C ARG A 147 3.11 -2.38 -9.11
N MET A 148 2.06 -3.07 -9.56
CA MET A 148 0.84 -3.27 -8.78
C MET A 148 1.16 -4.03 -7.48
N LEU A 149 1.88 -5.14 -7.56
CA LEU A 149 2.24 -5.95 -6.39
C LEU A 149 3.06 -5.13 -5.39
N GLN A 150 4.02 -4.36 -5.88
CA GLN A 150 4.84 -3.49 -5.05
C GLN A 150 3.99 -2.43 -4.33
N THR A 151 3.06 -1.79 -5.04
CA THR A 151 2.16 -0.79 -4.48
C THR A 151 1.27 -1.39 -3.39
N SER A 152 0.70 -2.58 -3.64
CA SER A 152 -0.10 -3.31 -2.65
C SER A 152 0.71 -3.76 -1.44
N LYS A 153 1.95 -4.21 -1.64
CA LYS A 153 2.85 -4.61 -0.56
C LYS A 153 3.19 -3.44 0.35
N THR A 154 3.59 -2.30 -0.22
CA THR A 154 3.92 -1.10 0.57
C THR A 154 2.70 -0.57 1.33
N ALA A 155 1.50 -0.62 0.73
CA ALA A 155 0.27 -0.29 1.46
C ALA A 155 0.00 -1.25 2.63
N ASN A 156 0.23 -2.56 2.44
CA ASN A 156 0.09 -3.56 3.51
C ASN A 156 1.08 -3.31 4.65
N GLU A 157 2.33 -3.01 4.35
CA GLU A 157 3.37 -2.68 5.33
C GLU A 157 2.98 -1.46 6.19
N MET A 158 2.36 -0.44 5.59
CA MET A 158 1.81 0.69 6.37
C MET A 158 0.68 0.24 7.31
N ILE A 159 -0.27 -0.56 6.82
CA ILE A 159 -1.39 -1.06 7.64
C ILE A 159 -0.87 -1.87 8.82
N ILE A 160 0.10 -2.76 8.58
CA ILE A 160 0.75 -3.56 9.63
C ILE A 160 1.40 -2.63 10.64
N LEU A 161 2.25 -1.69 10.20
CA LEU A 161 2.95 -0.76 11.08
C LEU A 161 1.97 0.04 11.95
N SER A 162 0.90 0.60 11.36
CA SER A 162 -0.12 1.33 12.11
C SER A 162 -0.84 0.43 13.11
N SER A 163 -1.15 -0.81 12.74
CA SER A 163 -1.86 -1.76 13.59
C SER A 163 -1.03 -2.26 14.77
N GLU A 164 0.26 -2.56 14.56
CA GLU A 164 1.19 -3.00 15.59
C GLU A 164 1.52 -1.88 16.59
N ASN A 165 1.42 -0.62 16.16
CA ASN A 165 1.80 0.55 16.93
C ASN A 165 0.62 1.46 17.28
N ALA A 166 -0.62 0.96 17.19
CA ALA A 166 -1.86 1.70 17.41
C ALA A 166 -1.89 2.46 18.74
N SER A 167 -1.28 1.89 19.79
CA SER A 167 -1.19 2.51 21.11
C SER A 167 -0.21 3.69 21.17
N ALA A 168 0.90 3.63 20.44
CA ALA A 168 1.86 4.73 20.37
C ALA A 168 1.33 5.91 19.54
N LEU A 169 0.38 5.65 18.62
CA LEU A 169 -0.30 6.66 17.81
C LEU A 169 -1.38 7.43 18.61
N LYS A 170 -1.80 6.91 19.78
CA LYS A 170 -2.55 7.67 20.79
C LYS A 170 -1.59 8.54 21.59
N ILE A 171 -1.27 9.71 21.07
CA ILE A 171 -0.32 10.61 21.73
C ILE A 171 -0.94 11.32 22.95
N ASP A 172 -0.12 11.56 23.97
CA ASP A 172 -0.43 12.55 24.99
C ASP A 172 -0.05 13.94 24.44
N MET A 173 -1.04 14.82 24.25
CA MET A 173 -0.84 16.18 23.73
C MET A 173 0.03 17.06 24.66
N LYS A 174 0.24 16.65 25.91
CA LYS A 174 1.14 17.33 26.86
C LYS A 174 2.60 16.91 26.70
N ASP A 175 2.84 15.76 26.08
CA ASP A 175 4.18 15.28 25.75
C ASP A 175 4.65 15.88 24.42
N LYS A 176 5.63 16.79 24.49
CA LYS A 176 6.18 17.47 23.32
C LYS A 176 6.79 16.49 22.32
N GLU A 177 7.45 15.44 22.80
CA GLU A 177 8.09 14.45 21.94
C GLU A 177 7.02 13.59 21.25
N ALA A 178 5.92 13.25 21.95
CA ALA A 178 4.78 12.56 21.35
C ALA A 178 4.12 13.41 20.24
N VAL A 179 3.95 14.72 20.46
CA VAL A 179 3.44 15.63 19.43
C VAL A 179 4.36 15.69 18.22
N GLN A 180 5.68 15.79 18.42
CA GLN A 180 6.66 15.78 17.34
C GLN A 180 6.67 14.44 16.58
N PHE A 181 6.58 13.32 17.30
CA PHE A 181 6.42 12.00 16.71
C PHE A 181 5.19 11.92 15.82
N MET A 182 4.03 12.37 16.29
CA MET A 182 2.80 12.30 15.50
C MET A 182 2.90 13.12 14.21
N LYS A 183 3.51 14.31 14.27
CA LYS A 183 3.76 15.12 13.07
C LYS A 183 4.67 14.38 12.08
N ALA A 184 5.80 13.84 12.55
CA ALA A 184 6.70 13.08 11.70
C ALA A 184 6.04 11.82 11.09
N TYR A 185 5.20 11.14 11.86
CA TYR A 185 4.45 9.97 11.41
C TYR A 185 3.40 10.35 10.34
N GLN A 186 2.70 11.47 10.54
CA GLN A 186 1.74 12.02 9.56
C GLN A 186 2.43 12.48 8.28
N ASP A 187 3.56 13.18 8.38
CA ASP A 187 4.34 13.63 7.23
C ASP A 187 4.82 12.43 6.38
N LYS A 188 5.34 11.39 7.03
CA LYS A 188 5.75 10.14 6.36
C LYS A 188 4.57 9.42 5.72
N THR A 189 3.44 9.32 6.42
CA THR A 189 2.20 8.73 5.89
C THR A 189 1.72 9.48 4.67
N HIS A 190 1.64 10.81 4.74
CA HIS A 190 1.19 11.65 3.64
C HIS A 190 2.09 11.54 2.40
N ASN A 191 3.42 11.54 2.61
CA ASN A 191 4.37 11.35 1.53
C ASN A 191 4.20 9.98 0.86
N MET A 192 4.07 8.91 1.66
CA MET A 192 3.85 7.57 1.13
C MET A 192 2.53 7.45 0.38
N GLU A 193 1.43 7.96 0.92
CA GLU A 193 0.12 8.00 0.23
C GLU A 193 0.20 8.73 -1.11
N THR A 194 0.98 9.81 -1.18
CA THR A 194 1.22 10.56 -2.42
C THR A 194 1.96 9.71 -3.45
N VAL A 195 3.04 9.03 -3.04
CA VAL A 195 3.80 8.12 -3.91
C VAL A 195 2.94 6.96 -4.38
N LEU A 196 2.17 6.31 -3.50
CA LEU A 196 1.29 5.20 -3.86
C LEU A 196 0.17 5.63 -4.82
N ARG A 197 -0.37 6.84 -4.64
CA ARG A 197 -1.35 7.41 -5.58
C ARG A 197 -0.76 7.63 -6.97
N GLN A 198 0.45 8.18 -7.05
CA GLN A 198 1.17 8.37 -8.33
C GLN A 198 1.50 7.02 -8.98
N ALA A 199 1.99 6.06 -8.20
CA ALA A 199 2.28 4.71 -8.69
C ALA A 199 1.03 4.05 -9.29
N ASN A 200 -0.11 4.14 -8.59
CA ASN A 200 -1.38 3.63 -9.09
C ASN A 200 -1.82 4.31 -10.39
N GLN A 201 -1.62 5.62 -10.53
CA GLN A 201 -1.92 6.33 -11.78
C GLN A 201 -1.07 5.83 -12.96
N GLU A 202 0.22 5.60 -12.74
CA GLU A 202 1.11 5.04 -13.77
C GLU A 202 0.75 3.59 -14.13
N VAL A 203 0.38 2.76 -13.14
CA VAL A 203 -0.16 1.40 -13.39
C VAL A 203 -1.42 1.45 -14.25
N GLN A 204 -2.37 2.32 -13.93
CA GLN A 204 -3.61 2.47 -14.69
C GLN A 204 -3.35 2.89 -16.14
N LYS A 205 -2.53 3.93 -16.33
CA LYS A 205 -2.15 4.43 -17.66
C LYS A 205 -1.49 3.35 -18.51
N ALA A 206 -0.58 2.57 -17.91
CA ALA A 206 0.11 1.48 -18.60
C ALA A 206 -0.83 0.31 -18.91
N ALA A 207 -1.72 -0.06 -17.99
CA ALA A 207 -2.73 -1.08 -18.23
C ALA A 207 -3.69 -0.69 -19.37
N GLU A 208 -4.11 0.58 -19.44
CA GLU A 208 -4.91 1.09 -20.56
C GLU A 208 -4.17 1.04 -21.89
N ALA A 209 -2.87 1.40 -21.89
CA ALA A 209 -2.04 1.33 -23.08
C ALA A 209 -1.85 -0.12 -23.56
N LEU A 210 -1.60 -1.07 -22.65
CA LEU A 210 -1.58 -2.50 -22.97
C LEU A 210 -2.93 -2.97 -23.54
N GLY A 211 -4.03 -2.55 -22.93
CA GLY A 211 -5.38 -2.85 -23.41
C GLY A 211 -5.61 -2.37 -24.85
N LYS A 212 -5.22 -1.13 -25.17
CA LYS A 212 -5.30 -0.59 -26.54
C LYS A 212 -4.40 -1.34 -27.51
N LYS A 213 -3.16 -1.60 -27.11
CA LYS A 213 -2.15 -2.32 -27.91
C LYS A 213 -2.65 -3.69 -28.37
N TYR A 214 -3.30 -4.44 -27.48
CA TYR A 214 -3.76 -5.82 -27.75
C TYR A 214 -5.24 -5.93 -28.17
N ALA A 215 -5.98 -4.82 -28.25
CA ALA A 215 -7.36 -4.78 -28.74
C ALA A 215 -7.48 -4.68 -30.28
N GLN A 216 -6.40 -4.26 -30.95
CA GLN A 216 -6.26 -4.26 -32.41
C GLN A 216 -5.75 -5.61 -32.91
#